data_AF-X0X8H5-F1
#
_entry.id   AF-X0X8H5-F1
#
_cell.length_a   1.000
_cell.length_b   1.000
_cell.length_c   1.000
_cell.angle_alpha   90.00
_cell.angle_beta   90.00
_cell.angle_gamma   90.00
#
_symmetry.space_group_name_H-M   'P 1'
#
loop_
_entity.id
_entity.type
_entity.pdbx_description
1 polymer ?
#
loop_
_entity_poly.entity_id
_entity_poly.type
_entity_poly.pdbx_seq_one_letter_code
_entity_poly.pdbx_strand_id
1 'polypeptide(L)'
;MEKCRNGKKPDMIRTSEPKIFGPVIWPGLHIMAENYPEKADKKHIRGCQKFLEGLPYMLPCPSCGSHLLNYEKSGEERWHKTTRKACQNRTNLRRFLLTAHNSVNSNTGKKVWTEEEVRKHYCSIPACIDDGNEGWFEEGVELFYPEGKSCKDEINKMK
;
A
#
# COMPACT_ATOMS: atom_id res chain seq x y z
N MET A 1 16.77 -21.95 -14.59
CA MET A 1 16.95 -21.23 -13.31
C MET A 1 17.55 -19.89 -13.64
N GLU A 2 16.76 -18.84 -13.52
CA GLU A 2 17.21 -17.48 -13.81
C GLU A 2 18.42 -17.13 -12.94
N LYS A 3 19.48 -16.66 -13.58
CA LYS A 3 20.66 -16.13 -12.89
C LYS A 3 20.30 -14.72 -12.45
N CYS A 4 20.60 -14.34 -11.21
CA CYS A 4 20.53 -12.94 -10.81
C CYS A 4 21.45 -12.10 -11.73
N ARG A 5 21.21 -10.78 -11.83
CA ARG A 5 21.92 -9.82 -12.72
C ARG A 5 23.46 -9.93 -12.74
N ASN A 6 24.07 -10.60 -11.76
CA ASN A 6 25.51 -10.82 -11.61
C ASN A 6 25.96 -12.30 -11.72
N GLY A 7 25.15 -13.19 -12.30
CA GLY A 7 25.49 -14.61 -12.46
C GLY A 7 25.46 -15.44 -11.18
N LYS A 8 25.14 -14.83 -10.02
CA LYS A 8 24.95 -15.52 -8.75
C LYS A 8 23.69 -16.40 -8.78
N LYS A 9 23.76 -17.55 -8.11
CA LYS A 9 22.57 -18.34 -7.80
C LYS A 9 21.68 -17.54 -6.84
N PRO A 10 20.35 -17.51 -7.03
CA PRO A 10 19.45 -16.83 -6.13
C PRO A 10 19.45 -17.49 -4.74
N ASP A 11 19.39 -16.67 -3.69
CA ASP A 11 19.16 -17.16 -2.33
C ASP A 11 17.71 -17.64 -2.20
N MET A 12 17.51 -18.78 -1.54
CA MET A 12 16.16 -19.28 -1.22
C MET A 12 15.64 -18.56 0.02
N ILE A 13 14.92 -17.46 -0.19
CA ILE A 13 14.32 -16.64 0.87
C ILE A 13 12.86 -17.07 1.08
N ARG A 14 12.44 -17.24 2.35
CA ARG A 14 11.04 -17.58 2.68
C ARG A 14 10.10 -16.45 2.26
N THR A 15 8.94 -16.81 1.72
CA THR A 15 7.88 -15.84 1.36
C THR A 15 7.31 -15.10 2.57
N SER A 16 7.47 -15.67 3.77
CA SER A 16 7.14 -15.05 5.06
C SER A 16 8.08 -13.92 5.48
N GLU A 17 9.22 -13.72 4.80
CA GLU A 17 10.15 -12.63 5.12
C GLU A 17 9.55 -11.28 4.69
N PRO A 18 9.55 -10.23 5.55
CA PRO A 18 8.94 -8.93 5.24
C PRO A 18 9.48 -8.24 3.98
N LYS A 19 10.73 -8.53 3.61
CA LYS A 19 11.35 -8.02 2.37
C LYS A 19 10.80 -8.66 1.10
N ILE A 20 10.13 -9.81 1.21
CA ILE A 20 9.51 -10.52 0.10
C ILE A 20 8.03 -10.12 -0.02
N PHE A 21 7.22 -10.33 1.02
CA PHE A 21 5.79 -10.03 0.93
C PHE A 21 5.47 -8.53 1.06
N GLY A 22 6.28 -7.75 1.78
CA GLY A 22 6.01 -6.32 2.02
C GLY A 22 5.89 -5.50 0.74
N PRO A 23 6.85 -5.61 -0.21
CA PRO A 23 6.75 -4.96 -1.53
C PRO A 23 5.57 -5.42 -2.39
N VAL A 24 4.90 -6.54 -2.06
CA VAL A 24 3.68 -7.00 -2.74
C VAL A 24 2.43 -6.45 -2.07
N ILE A 25 2.36 -6.52 -0.74
CA ILE A 25 1.18 -6.13 0.03
C ILE A 25 1.01 -4.61 0.06
N TRP A 26 2.08 -3.83 0.32
CA TRP A 26 1.97 -2.38 0.47
C TRP A 26 1.40 -1.68 -0.77
N PRO A 27 1.85 -2.00 -2.00
CA PRO A 27 1.23 -1.44 -3.20
C PRO A 27 -0.25 -1.76 -3.31
N GLY A 28 -0.66 -3.00 -3.06
CA GLY A 28 -2.08 -3.38 -3.08
C GLY A 28 -2.90 -2.53 -2.10
N LEU A 29 -2.41 -2.37 -0.86
CA LEU A 29 -3.07 -1.54 0.15
C LEU A 29 -3.19 -0.07 -0.28
N HIS A 30 -2.10 0.53 -0.76
CA HIS A 30 -2.12 1.94 -1.18
C HIS A 30 -2.95 2.17 -2.43
N ILE A 31 -2.96 1.24 -3.41
CA ILE A 31 -3.81 1.31 -4.59
C ILE A 31 -5.30 1.24 -4.20
N MET A 32 -5.66 0.33 -3.27
CA MET A 32 -7.03 0.27 -2.74
C MET A 32 -7.42 1.57 -2.03
N ALA A 33 -6.50 2.17 -1.26
CA ALA A 33 -6.73 3.44 -0.57
C ALA A 33 -6.90 4.61 -1.55
N GLU A 34 -6.07 4.63 -2.60
CA GLU A 34 -6.07 5.65 -3.63
C GLU A 34 -7.40 5.69 -4.38
N ASN A 35 -8.00 4.52 -4.61
CA ASN A 35 -9.25 4.34 -5.36
C ASN A 35 -10.51 4.15 -4.49
N TYR A 36 -10.38 4.24 -3.17
CA TYR A 36 -11.53 4.17 -2.27
C TYR A 36 -12.48 5.37 -2.48
N PRO A 37 -13.80 5.29 -2.17
CA PRO A 37 -14.72 6.41 -2.39
C PRO A 37 -14.35 7.68 -1.61
N GLU A 38 -14.53 8.87 -2.22
CA GLU A 38 -14.42 10.17 -1.53
C GLU A 38 -15.39 10.31 -0.37
N LYS A 39 -16.54 9.64 -0.48
CA LYS A 39 -17.53 9.50 0.57
C LYS A 39 -18.03 8.06 0.55
N ALA A 40 -17.59 7.26 1.52
CA ALA A 40 -17.95 5.86 1.58
C ALA A 40 -19.39 5.67 2.10
N ASP A 41 -20.13 4.74 1.49
CA ASP A 41 -21.41 4.29 2.05
C ASP A 41 -21.21 3.28 3.20
N LYS A 42 -22.31 2.85 3.82
CA LYS A 42 -22.27 1.90 4.94
C LYS A 42 -21.64 0.55 4.57
N LYS A 43 -21.80 0.08 3.33
CA LYS A 43 -21.26 -1.21 2.86
C LYS A 43 -19.75 -1.11 2.70
N HIS A 44 -19.26 -0.04 2.07
CA HIS A 44 -17.84 0.26 1.95
C HIS A 44 -17.17 0.39 3.31
N ILE A 45 -17.76 1.18 4.22
CA ILE A 45 -17.22 1.37 5.58
C ILE A 45 -17.07 0.03 6.30
N ARG A 46 -18.11 -0.81 6.29
CA ARG A 46 -18.10 -2.11 6.95
C ARG A 46 -17.08 -3.08 6.32
N GLY A 47 -16.97 -3.09 5.00
CA GLY A 47 -16.00 -3.91 4.28
C GLY A 47 -14.57 -3.49 4.60
N CYS A 48 -14.28 -2.19 4.53
CA CYS A 48 -12.98 -1.63 4.86
C CYS A 48 -12.57 -1.91 6.31
N GLN A 49 -13.48 -1.75 7.28
CA GLN A 49 -13.18 -2.04 8.69
C GLN A 49 -12.78 -3.51 8.88
N LYS A 50 -13.61 -4.44 8.39
CA LYS A 50 -13.32 -5.88 8.48
C LYS A 50 -12.02 -6.26 7.78
N PHE A 51 -11.73 -5.64 6.64
CA PHE A 51 -10.50 -5.88 5.90
C PHE A 51 -9.27 -5.42 6.70
N LEU A 52 -9.27 -4.19 7.22
CA LEU A 52 -8.17 -3.67 8.03
C LEU A 52 -7.99 -4.50 9.32
N GLU A 53 -9.08 -4.74 10.06
CA GLU A 53 -9.05 -5.52 11.31
C GLU A 53 -8.63 -6.98 11.10
N GLY A 54 -8.88 -7.53 9.92
CA GLY A 54 -8.43 -8.88 9.53
C GLY A 54 -6.96 -8.93 9.10
N LEU A 55 -6.42 -7.82 8.59
CA LEU A 55 -5.08 -7.78 8.00
C LEU A 55 -3.96 -8.21 8.96
N PRO A 56 -3.92 -7.82 10.25
CA PRO A 56 -2.93 -8.31 11.21
C PRO A 56 -2.81 -9.84 11.28
N TYR A 57 -3.92 -10.55 11.10
CA TYR A 57 -4.00 -12.01 11.21
C TYR A 57 -3.61 -12.72 9.90
N MET A 58 -3.56 -11.99 8.79
CA MET A 58 -3.25 -12.53 7.46
C MET A 58 -1.80 -12.29 7.04
N LEU A 59 -1.07 -11.39 7.73
CA LEU A 59 0.35 -11.18 7.43
C LEU A 59 1.16 -12.45 7.74
N PRO A 60 2.01 -12.94 6.83
CA PRO A 60 2.77 -14.18 7.03
C PRO A 60 3.97 -14.00 7.98
N CYS A 61 3.93 -12.99 8.86
CA CYS A 61 4.95 -12.61 9.81
C CYS A 61 4.26 -12.25 11.14
N PRO A 62 4.33 -13.12 12.17
CA PRO A 62 3.61 -12.91 13.43
C PRO A 62 3.95 -11.59 14.13
N SER A 63 5.22 -11.19 14.14
CA SER A 63 5.64 -9.91 14.73
C SER A 63 5.11 -8.70 13.94
N CYS A 64 5.04 -8.81 12.62
CA CYS A 64 4.46 -7.79 11.75
C CYS A 64 2.95 -7.63 12.00
N GLY A 65 2.24 -8.77 12.11
CA GLY A 65 0.83 -8.81 12.50
C GLY A 65 0.59 -8.16 13.86
N SER A 66 1.35 -8.56 14.89
CA SER A 66 1.28 -7.94 16.23
C SER A 66 1.57 -6.44 16.21
N HIS A 67 2.55 -5.99 15.42
CA HIS A 67 2.83 -4.56 15.27
C HIS A 67 1.65 -3.80 14.65
N LEU A 68 1.02 -4.33 13.60
CA LEU A 68 -0.16 -3.72 12.99
C LEU A 68 -1.37 -3.72 13.92
N LEU A 69 -1.60 -4.83 14.64
CA LEU A 69 -2.66 -4.91 15.64
C LEU A 69 -2.49 -3.87 16.75
N ASN A 70 -1.26 -3.68 17.24
CA ASN A 70 -0.96 -2.65 18.24
C ASN A 70 -1.09 -1.24 17.65
N TYR A 71 -0.71 -1.04 16.39
CA TYR A 71 -0.90 0.21 15.68
C TYR A 71 -2.39 0.60 15.59
N GLU A 72 -3.26 -0.36 15.27
CA GLU A 72 -4.72 -0.17 15.21
C GLU A 72 -5.30 0.17 16.59
N LYS A 73 -4.87 -0.52 17.65
CA LYS A 73 -5.33 -0.29 19.03
C LYS A 73 -4.84 1.05 19.61
N SER A 74 -3.58 1.40 19.37
CA SER A 74 -2.97 2.66 19.85
C SER A 74 -3.45 3.90 19.08
N GLY A 75 -4.19 3.71 17.98
CA GLY A 75 -4.70 4.79 17.14
C GLY A 75 -5.72 5.72 17.81
N GLU A 76 -6.21 5.41 19.02
CA GLU A 76 -7.23 6.20 19.71
C GLU A 76 -6.80 7.65 19.99
N GLU A 77 -5.51 7.90 20.19
CA GLU A 77 -4.97 9.25 20.49
C GLU A 77 -4.88 10.17 19.26
N ARG A 78 -5.03 9.65 18.02
CA ARG A 78 -4.93 10.43 16.78
C ARG A 78 -6.15 10.22 15.90
N TRP A 79 -6.75 11.32 15.44
CA TRP A 79 -8.09 11.30 14.86
C TRP A 79 -8.28 10.47 13.57
N HIS A 80 -7.24 10.05 12.85
CA HIS A 80 -7.34 9.16 11.67
C HIS A 80 -6.82 7.73 11.94
N LYS A 81 -6.44 7.47 13.21
CA LYS A 81 -5.92 6.24 13.82
C LYS A 81 -6.80 5.00 13.79
N THR A 82 -8.11 5.18 13.95
CA THR A 82 -9.00 4.03 14.12
C THR A 82 -9.50 3.55 12.77
N THR A 83 -9.65 2.23 12.60
CA THR A 83 -10.23 1.62 11.39
C THR A 83 -11.58 2.26 11.05
N ARG A 84 -12.38 2.59 12.08
CA ARG A 84 -13.65 3.30 11.93
C ARG A 84 -13.53 4.65 11.22
N LYS A 85 -12.55 5.46 11.59
CA LYS A 85 -12.34 6.80 11.01
C LYS A 85 -11.60 6.73 9.68
N ALA A 86 -10.63 5.83 9.56
CA ALA A 86 -9.92 5.52 8.31
C ALA A 86 -10.90 5.22 7.17
N CYS A 87 -11.90 4.38 7.43
CA CYS A 87 -12.82 3.90 6.39
C CYS A 87 -13.94 4.86 5.97
N GLN A 88 -14.01 6.09 6.52
CA GLN A 88 -15.07 7.05 6.17
C GLN A 88 -14.94 7.61 4.75
N ASN A 89 -13.72 7.77 4.27
CA ASN A 89 -13.42 8.33 2.96
C ASN A 89 -11.99 7.99 2.53
N ARG A 90 -11.73 8.20 1.25
CA ARG A 90 -10.43 8.05 0.59
C ARG A 90 -9.28 8.70 1.34
N THR A 91 -9.41 9.98 1.70
CA THR A 91 -8.36 10.75 2.38
C THR A 91 -7.96 10.14 3.71
N ASN A 92 -8.94 9.72 4.51
CA ASN A 92 -8.69 9.09 5.81
C ASN A 92 -8.02 7.72 5.65
N LEU A 93 -8.43 6.92 4.67
CA LEU A 93 -7.85 5.61 4.43
C LEU A 93 -6.40 5.72 3.94
N ARG A 94 -6.12 6.65 3.02
CA ARG A 94 -4.75 6.98 2.58
C ARG A 94 -3.86 7.36 3.76
N ARG A 95 -4.34 8.28 4.62
CA ARG A 95 -3.60 8.72 5.80
C ARG A 95 -3.34 7.59 6.79
N PHE A 96 -4.33 6.74 7.04
CA PHE A 96 -4.18 5.59 7.91
C PHE A 96 -3.06 4.66 7.42
N LEU A 97 -3.10 4.27 6.14
CA LEU A 97 -2.12 3.35 5.56
C LEU A 97 -0.73 3.99 5.41
N LEU A 98 -0.64 5.28 5.05
CA LEU A 98 0.62 6.02 5.03
C LEU A 98 1.26 6.04 6.41
N THR A 99 0.49 6.40 7.44
CA THR A 99 1.02 6.52 8.80
C THR A 99 1.38 5.15 9.40
N ALA A 100 0.66 4.09 9.03
CA ALA A 100 1.02 2.71 9.38
C ALA A 100 2.33 2.29 8.69
N HIS A 101 2.45 2.51 7.39
CA HIS A 101 3.64 2.18 6.61
C HIS A 101 4.86 2.97 7.11
N ASN A 102 4.71 4.27 7.38
CA ASN A 102 5.77 5.10 7.94
C ASN A 102 6.20 4.66 9.33
N SER A 103 5.28 4.16 10.18
CA SER A 103 5.66 3.57 11.47
C SER A 103 6.62 2.39 11.29
N VAL A 104 6.38 1.55 10.28
CA VAL A 104 7.28 0.45 9.93
C VAL A 104 8.59 0.97 9.34
N ASN A 105 8.53 1.96 8.45
CA ASN A 105 9.74 2.54 7.84
C ASN A 105 10.65 3.18 8.87
N SER A 106 10.12 3.99 9.80
CA SER A 106 10.88 4.56 10.91
C SER A 106 11.53 3.47 11.77
N ASN A 107 10.79 2.42 12.12
CA ASN A 107 11.29 1.30 12.94
C ASN A 107 12.35 0.44 12.22
N THR A 108 12.43 0.50 10.89
CA THR A 108 13.35 -0.30 10.07
C THR A 108 14.40 0.54 9.35
N GLY A 109 14.52 1.83 9.66
CA GLY A 109 15.50 2.74 9.05
C GLY A 109 15.26 3.02 7.57
N LYS A 110 14.03 2.84 7.07
CA LYS A 110 13.65 3.13 5.68
C LYS A 110 13.12 4.55 5.52
N LYS A 111 13.03 5.02 4.27
CA LYS A 111 12.43 6.32 3.92
C LYS A 111 11.03 6.45 4.51
N VAL A 112 10.78 7.57 5.20
CA VAL A 112 9.44 8.02 5.60
C VAL A 112 8.86 8.83 4.44
N TRP A 113 7.64 8.52 4.03
CA TRP A 113 6.99 9.13 2.87
C TRP A 113 6.04 10.25 3.29
N THR A 114 5.85 11.25 2.42
CA THR A 114 4.78 12.24 2.55
C THR A 114 3.49 11.77 1.87
N GLU A 115 2.36 12.43 2.18
CA GLU A 115 1.09 12.20 1.46
C GLU A 115 1.22 12.46 -0.04
N GLU A 116 1.97 13.49 -0.42
CA GLU A 116 2.20 13.83 -1.82
C GLU A 116 3.02 12.77 -2.55
N GLU A 117 4.07 12.24 -1.91
CA GLU A 117 4.92 11.19 -2.49
C GLU A 117 4.12 9.90 -2.72
N VAL A 118 3.33 9.46 -1.73
CA VAL A 118 2.48 8.28 -1.86
C VAL A 118 1.43 8.49 -2.96
N ARG A 119 0.77 9.65 -3.00
CA ARG A 119 -0.21 9.94 -4.05
C ARG A 119 0.43 9.93 -5.43
N LYS A 120 1.59 10.58 -5.59
CA LYS A 120 2.32 10.60 -6.87
C LYS A 120 2.71 9.19 -7.32
N HIS A 121 3.02 8.31 -6.37
CA HIS A 121 3.49 6.96 -6.64
C HIS A 121 2.36 5.96 -6.93
N TYR A 122 1.22 6.06 -6.23
CA TYR A 122 0.13 5.09 -6.35
C TYR A 122 -1.09 5.57 -7.14
N CYS A 123 -1.16 6.86 -7.50
CA CYS A 123 -2.25 7.35 -8.36
C CYS A 123 -2.17 6.83 -9.80
N SER A 124 -0.97 6.71 -10.35
CA SER A 124 -0.76 6.14 -11.67
C SER A 124 0.52 5.31 -11.66
N ILE A 125 0.39 4.05 -12.07
CA ILE A 125 1.53 3.16 -12.33
C ILE A 125 1.62 2.95 -13.84
N PRO A 126 2.83 2.91 -14.42
CA PRO A 126 2.98 2.46 -15.80
C PRO A 126 2.51 0.99 -15.86
N ALA A 127 1.68 0.68 -16.85
CA ALA A 127 1.24 -0.66 -17.15
C ALA A 127 1.35 -0.87 -18.65
N CYS A 128 1.98 -1.98 -19.06
CA CYS A 128 1.86 -2.46 -20.42
C CYS A 128 0.51 -3.18 -20.51
N ILE A 129 -0.36 -2.73 -21.40
CA ILE A 129 -1.66 -3.35 -21.67
C ILE A 129 -1.61 -3.71 -23.15
N ASP A 130 -1.53 -5.00 -23.46
CA ASP A 130 -1.67 -5.45 -24.84
C ASP A 130 -3.13 -5.28 -25.28
N ASP A 131 -3.35 -5.12 -26.60
CA ASP A 131 -4.61 -4.76 -27.25
C ASP A 131 -5.77 -5.80 -27.07
N GLY A 132 -5.62 -6.74 -26.12
CA GLY A 132 -6.58 -7.77 -25.70
C GLY A 132 -7.04 -7.73 -24.23
N ASN A 133 -6.78 -6.64 -23.47
CA ASN A 133 -7.25 -6.47 -22.07
C ASN A 133 -6.69 -7.46 -21.03
N GLU A 134 -5.46 -7.95 -21.22
CA GLU A 134 -4.78 -8.71 -20.17
C GLU A 134 -3.67 -7.86 -19.54
N GLY A 135 -3.94 -7.31 -18.35
CA GLY A 135 -2.92 -6.65 -17.55
C GLY A 135 -2.05 -7.70 -16.85
N TRP A 136 -0.90 -8.02 -17.42
CA TRP A 136 0.12 -8.83 -16.74
C TRP A 136 1.29 -7.94 -16.32
N PHE A 137 1.75 -8.08 -15.08
CA PHE A 137 3.08 -7.61 -14.69
C PHE A 137 4.08 -8.51 -15.43
N GLU A 138 4.68 -8.05 -16.53
CA GLU A 138 5.69 -8.85 -17.20
C GLU A 138 6.89 -9.11 -16.27
N GLU A 139 7.34 -10.38 -16.23
CA GLU A 139 8.62 -10.74 -15.64
C GLU A 139 9.73 -9.89 -16.30
N GLY A 140 10.51 -9.17 -15.50
CA GLY A 140 11.61 -8.33 -16.01
C GLY A 140 11.32 -6.84 -16.06
N VAL A 141 10.11 -6.39 -15.71
CA VAL A 141 9.91 -5.01 -15.27
C VAL A 141 10.53 -4.90 -13.88
N GLU A 142 11.83 -4.57 -13.82
CA GLU A 142 12.35 -3.85 -12.66
C GLU A 142 11.31 -2.79 -12.33
N LEU A 143 10.87 -2.70 -11.07
CA LEU A 143 10.12 -1.55 -10.56
C LEU A 143 11.02 -0.31 -10.69
N PHE A 144 11.30 0.11 -11.92
CA PHE A 144 11.83 1.39 -12.29
C PHE A 144 10.72 2.34 -11.94
N TYR A 145 10.85 2.92 -10.75
CA TYR A 145 10.14 4.10 -10.33
C TYR A 145 10.23 5.13 -11.46
N PRO A 146 9.17 5.39 -12.23
CA PRO A 146 9.21 6.45 -13.19
C PRO A 146 9.02 7.73 -12.40
N GLU A 147 9.93 8.68 -12.59
CA GLU A 147 9.73 10.05 -12.18
C GLU A 147 8.48 10.63 -12.87
N GLY A 148 7.36 10.62 -12.15
CA GLY A 148 6.23 11.55 -12.28
C GLY A 148 5.42 11.57 -13.59
N LYS A 149 4.09 11.45 -13.44
CA LYS A 149 3.08 12.48 -13.77
C LYS A 149 1.65 12.02 -13.41
N SER A 150 1.16 12.58 -12.29
CA SER A 150 -0.20 12.99 -11.86
C SER A 150 -1.49 12.23 -12.25
N CYS A 151 -2.33 11.99 -11.21
CA CYS A 151 -3.80 12.10 -11.18
C CYS A 151 -4.29 13.32 -11.98
N LYS A 152 -4.71 13.15 -13.24
CA LYS A 152 -4.98 14.31 -14.11
C LYS A 152 -6.33 15.02 -13.90
N ASP A 153 -7.29 14.44 -13.17
CA ASP A 153 -8.66 14.97 -13.18
C ASP A 153 -9.14 15.66 -11.89
N GLU A 154 -8.34 15.64 -10.80
CA GLU A 154 -8.62 16.46 -9.60
C GLU A 154 -7.95 17.85 -9.65
N ILE A 155 -6.92 18.06 -10.48
CA ILE A 155 -6.24 19.37 -10.64
C ILE A 155 -7.12 20.38 -11.42
N ASN A 156 -8.00 19.91 -12.30
CA ASN A 156 -8.86 20.79 -13.10
C ASN A 156 -10.10 21.31 -12.35
N LYS A 157 -10.31 20.92 -11.09
CA LYS A 157 -11.43 21.38 -10.24
C LYS A 157 -11.06 22.52 -9.28
N MET A 158 -9.84 23.07 -9.38
CA MET A 158 -9.36 24.23 -8.60
C MET A 158 -9.06 25.47 -9.48
N LYS A 159 -9.65 25.54 -10.67
CA LYS A 159 -9.79 26.76 -11.47
C LYS A 159 -11.24 27.19 -11.47
#